data_AF-A0A818JQ65-F1
#
_entry.id   AF-A0A818JQ65-F1
#
_cell.length_a   1.000
_cell.length_b   1.000
_cell.length_c   1.000
_cell.angle_alpha   90.00
_cell.angle_beta   90.00
_cell.angle_gamma   90.00
#
_symmetry.space_group_name_H-M   'P 1'
#
loop_
_entity.id
_entity.type
_entity.pdbx_description
1 polymer ?
#
loop_
_entity_poly.entity_id
_entity_poly.type
_entity_poly.pdbx_seq_one_letter_code
_entity_poly.pdbx_strand_id
1 'polypeptide(L)'
;MATRSHTRFTDDIFCTPVPTTSNIQVKTIDILRNEIFFSNLYEEYRQGLFAAEELNSKDLYENYLPNFENQNKLFIFDLLNNKHKYLPSPNKSILITRWKPFIPIIESNSQLSTIIKFQDDIFNYKSDGNIQTIEWYLNFANNDLFAYYGGPLLAQDELQVLECVELASLRQYLIQTINTVGSRTVGSHAHKNKSVPTPILISNTERVIDLDTKDIYGNAFAPANKEQLQHAFKLVDPPQVVNLIAIEAPSNGEGCYTYEQINYILTNCYTGFKAAQILAHKTYEMNRYASNSDHQRPSHNETNNFRTIIHTGWWGCGAYGNNRQIMLITQMLAAHWAQIDEIIFHTQNNEHSKDIAISQTVFEKLKDEQQVKEVINKIIKLNLEWEKSNNT
;
A
#
# COMPACT_ATOMS: atom_id res chain seq x y z
N MET A 1 -7.02 -26.94 -12.74
CA MET A 1 -8.06 -27.77 -12.10
C MET A 1 -8.56 -27.04 -10.86
N ALA A 2 -9.88 -26.82 -10.78
CA ALA A 2 -10.63 -26.21 -9.68
C ALA A 2 -10.13 -24.84 -9.15
N THR A 3 -10.47 -23.77 -9.86
CA THR A 3 -10.60 -22.42 -9.30
C THR A 3 -11.70 -22.44 -8.24
N ARG A 4 -11.32 -22.53 -6.96
CA ARG A 4 -12.26 -22.23 -5.87
C ARG A 4 -12.53 -20.74 -5.88
N SER A 5 -13.59 -20.36 -6.58
CA SER A 5 -14.25 -19.06 -6.47
C SER A 5 -14.74 -18.87 -5.03
N HIS A 6 -13.90 -18.32 -4.16
CA HIS A 6 -14.31 -17.79 -2.87
C HIS A 6 -14.97 -16.43 -3.07
N THR A 7 -16.12 -16.43 -3.75
CA THR A 7 -17.02 -15.28 -3.86
C THR A 7 -18.06 -15.38 -2.74
N ARG A 8 -17.72 -14.83 -1.58
CA ARG A 8 -18.70 -14.49 -0.53
C ARG A 8 -18.79 -12.99 -0.28
N PHE A 9 -18.57 -12.19 -1.32
CA PHE A 9 -19.03 -10.82 -1.38
C PHE A 9 -19.74 -10.64 -2.72
N THR A 10 -21.05 -10.44 -2.65
CA THR A 10 -21.79 -9.91 -3.80
C THR A 10 -21.35 -8.46 -3.94
N ASP A 11 -20.79 -8.15 -5.11
CA ASP A 11 -20.30 -6.83 -5.51
C ASP A 11 -21.36 -5.72 -5.54
N ASP A 12 -22.57 -6.01 -5.06
CA ASP A 12 -23.62 -5.05 -4.84
C ASP A 12 -23.85 -4.88 -3.34
N ILE A 13 -23.79 -3.62 -2.91
CA ILE A 13 -24.15 -3.11 -1.57
C ILE A 13 -22.99 -3.22 -0.57
N PHE A 14 -22.36 -2.07 -0.35
CA PHE A 14 -21.67 -1.70 0.89
C PHE A 14 -22.43 -2.27 2.10
N CYS A 15 -22.03 -3.43 2.59
CA CYS A 15 -22.80 -4.14 3.59
C CYS A 15 -22.82 -3.36 4.89
N THR A 16 -24.02 -3.29 5.49
CA THR A 16 -24.20 -3.05 6.92
C THR A 16 -23.19 -3.87 7.72
N PRO A 17 -22.59 -3.33 8.80
CA PRO A 17 -21.63 -4.05 9.61
C PRO A 17 -22.24 -5.38 10.06
N VAL A 18 -21.73 -6.48 9.52
CA VAL A 18 -22.03 -7.82 10.01
C VAL A 18 -21.11 -8.03 11.22
N PRO A 19 -21.60 -8.57 12.35
CA PRO A 19 -20.73 -8.88 13.48
C PRO A 19 -19.55 -9.74 13.01
N THR A 20 -18.33 -9.34 13.39
CA THR A 20 -17.15 -10.11 13.04
C THR A 20 -17.25 -11.51 13.64
N THR A 21 -16.89 -12.53 12.87
CA THR A 21 -16.74 -13.90 13.37
C THR A 21 -15.33 -14.16 13.90
N SER A 22 -14.57 -13.09 14.12
CA SER A 22 -13.19 -13.17 14.58
C SER A 22 -13.08 -13.77 15.97
N ASN A 23 -12.07 -14.62 16.17
CA ASN A 23 -11.69 -15.12 17.48
C ASN A 23 -10.82 -14.14 18.30
N ILE A 24 -10.48 -12.98 17.71
CA ILE A 24 -9.63 -11.95 18.33
C ILE A 24 -10.43 -10.67 18.55
N GLN A 25 -10.00 -9.85 19.51
CA GLN A 25 -10.61 -8.54 19.75
C GLN A 25 -10.37 -7.63 18.54
N VAL A 26 -11.45 -7.04 18.04
CA VAL A 26 -11.42 -6.11 16.90
C VAL A 26 -12.05 -4.80 17.33
N LYS A 27 -11.32 -3.70 17.16
CA LYS A 27 -11.89 -2.36 17.26
C LYS A 27 -12.38 -1.93 15.89
N THR A 28 -13.65 -1.57 15.79
CA THR A 28 -14.31 -1.32 14.50
C THR A 28 -14.35 0.16 14.12
N ILE A 29 -14.80 0.41 12.89
CA ILE A 29 -14.92 1.74 12.31
C ILE A 29 -15.70 2.75 13.17
N ASP A 30 -16.70 2.33 13.94
CA ASP A 30 -17.51 3.27 14.73
C ASP A 30 -16.69 3.97 15.83
N ILE A 31 -15.70 3.28 16.38
CA ILE A 31 -14.76 3.85 17.34
C ILE A 31 -13.62 4.55 16.59
N LEU A 32 -13.04 3.87 15.60
CA LEU A 32 -11.86 4.35 14.86
C LEU A 32 -12.11 5.64 14.09
N ARG A 33 -13.33 5.86 13.59
CA ARG A 33 -13.67 7.07 12.84
C ARG A 33 -13.45 8.33 13.68
N ASN A 34 -13.72 8.31 14.98
CA ASN A 34 -13.50 9.48 15.84
C ASN A 34 -12.01 9.68 16.18
N GLU A 35 -11.21 8.62 16.15
CA GLU A 35 -9.76 8.69 16.38
C GLU A 35 -8.99 9.15 15.15
N ILE A 36 -9.45 8.73 13.95
CA ILE A 36 -8.88 9.16 12.67
C ILE A 36 -9.25 10.61 12.39
N PHE A 37 -10.53 10.95 12.54
CA PHE A 37 -11.06 12.29 12.29
C PHE A 37 -11.20 13.07 13.60
N PHE A 38 -10.13 13.12 14.39
CA PHE A 38 -10.13 13.81 15.69
C PHE A 38 -10.19 15.34 15.56
N SER A 39 -9.81 15.87 14.39
CA SER A 39 -9.87 17.31 14.07
C SER A 39 -10.77 17.55 12.86
N ASN A 40 -11.30 18.78 12.76
CA ASN A 40 -12.18 19.17 11.64
C ASN A 40 -11.44 19.29 10.29
N LEU A 41 -10.11 19.17 10.26
CA LEU A 41 -9.28 19.37 9.07
C LEU A 41 -9.67 18.44 7.92
N TYR A 42 -10.12 17.23 8.23
CA TYR A 42 -10.43 16.20 7.24
C TYR A 42 -11.88 15.70 7.29
N GLU A 43 -12.77 16.45 7.94
CA GLU A 43 -14.16 16.01 8.15
C GLU A 43 -14.90 15.78 6.82
N GLU A 44 -14.56 16.52 5.76
CA GLU A 44 -15.12 16.32 4.41
C GLU A 44 -14.79 14.93 3.82
N TYR A 45 -13.67 14.32 4.22
CA TYR A 45 -13.26 12.98 3.77
C TYR A 45 -13.83 11.85 4.61
N ARG A 46 -14.53 12.16 5.71
CA ARG A 46 -15.03 11.17 6.68
C ARG A 46 -15.93 10.11 6.06
N GLN A 47 -16.71 10.48 5.06
CA GLN A 47 -17.60 9.56 4.33
C GLN A 47 -16.84 8.64 3.35
N GLY A 48 -15.58 8.97 3.05
CA GLY A 48 -14.70 8.13 2.25
C GLY A 48 -14.14 6.94 3.01
N LEU A 49 -13.99 7.03 4.33
CA LEU A 49 -13.59 5.89 5.15
C LEU A 49 -14.71 4.86 5.15
N PHE A 50 -14.53 3.81 4.34
CA PHE A 50 -15.54 2.80 4.11
C PHE A 50 -15.56 1.75 5.21
N ALA A 51 -14.39 1.25 5.58
CA ALA A 51 -14.23 0.25 6.63
C ALA A 51 -12.89 0.48 7.36
N ALA A 52 -12.85 0.11 8.63
CA ALA A 52 -11.65 0.20 9.45
C ALA A 52 -11.70 -0.84 10.58
N GLU A 53 -10.57 -1.51 10.79
CA GLU A 53 -10.38 -2.44 11.90
C GLU A 53 -8.98 -2.26 12.49
N GLU A 54 -8.89 -2.26 13.81
CA GLU A 54 -7.62 -2.31 14.53
C GLU A 54 -7.54 -3.67 15.26
N LEU A 55 -6.49 -4.42 14.96
CA LEU A 55 -6.29 -5.82 15.35
C LEU A 55 -5.01 -5.91 16.19
N ASN A 56 -5.04 -6.67 17.29
CA ASN A 56 -3.81 -6.98 18.03
C ASN A 56 -2.88 -7.85 17.16
N SER A 57 -1.62 -7.43 17.01
CA SER A 57 -0.66 -8.10 16.11
C SER A 57 -0.36 -9.53 16.55
N LYS A 58 -0.19 -9.75 17.86
CA LYS A 58 0.11 -11.07 18.41
C LYS A 58 -1.08 -12.01 18.26
N ASP A 59 -2.27 -11.56 18.64
CA ASP A 59 -3.48 -12.37 18.51
C ASP A 59 -3.75 -12.73 17.05
N LEU A 60 -3.55 -11.77 16.13
CA LEU A 60 -3.67 -12.01 14.68
C LEU A 60 -2.70 -13.12 14.23
N TYR A 61 -1.43 -13.01 14.64
CA TYR A 61 -0.39 -13.96 14.26
C TYR A 61 -0.64 -15.37 14.80
N GLU A 62 -1.08 -15.49 16.05
CA GLU A 62 -1.32 -16.77 16.72
C GLU A 62 -2.61 -17.46 16.24
N ASN A 63 -3.66 -16.70 15.93
CA ASN A 63 -4.97 -17.26 15.55
C ASN A 63 -5.14 -17.48 14.05
N TYR A 64 -4.39 -16.74 13.22
CA TYR A 64 -4.46 -16.82 11.76
C TYR A 64 -3.06 -17.05 11.20
N LEU A 65 -2.56 -18.27 11.35
CA LEU A 65 -1.19 -18.62 10.99
C LEU A 65 -0.92 -18.43 9.48
N PRO A 66 0.24 -17.86 9.09
CA PRO A 66 0.66 -17.78 7.69
C PRO A 66 0.64 -19.16 7.00
N ASN A 67 0.14 -19.19 5.77
CA ASN A 67 0.05 -20.39 4.93
C ASN A 67 0.92 -20.22 3.66
N PHE A 68 2.18 -20.60 3.77
CA PHE A 68 3.12 -20.61 2.65
C PHE A 68 3.09 -21.95 1.93
N GLU A 69 2.59 -21.97 0.69
CA GLU A 69 2.53 -23.18 -0.15
C GLU A 69 3.89 -23.51 -0.77
N ASN A 70 4.67 -22.49 -1.11
CA ASN A 70 6.00 -22.64 -1.67
C ASN A 70 7.04 -23.01 -0.59
N GLN A 71 7.87 -24.01 -0.90
CA GLN A 71 8.87 -24.54 0.03
C GLN A 71 9.96 -23.52 0.42
N ASN A 72 10.32 -22.59 -0.47
CA ASN A 72 11.34 -21.57 -0.19
C ASN A 72 10.81 -20.50 0.75
N LYS A 73 9.54 -20.07 0.59
CA LYS A 73 8.90 -19.16 1.55
C LYS A 73 8.68 -19.83 2.90
N LEU A 74 8.26 -21.10 2.92
CA LEU A 74 8.14 -21.89 4.14
C LEU A 74 9.49 -22.03 4.85
N PHE A 75 10.57 -22.27 4.11
CA PHE A 75 11.92 -22.32 4.68
C PHE A 75 12.32 -21.01 5.37
N ILE A 76 12.07 -19.85 4.74
CA ILE A 76 12.34 -18.54 5.33
C ILE A 76 11.47 -18.30 6.58
N PHE A 77 10.19 -18.66 6.52
CA PHE A 77 9.28 -18.58 7.65
C PHE A 77 9.73 -19.46 8.83
N ASP A 78 10.17 -20.68 8.55
CA ASP A 78 10.72 -21.60 9.55
C ASP A 78 12.02 -21.09 10.15
N LEU A 79 12.89 -20.45 9.37
CA LEU A 79 14.09 -19.79 9.90
C LEU A 79 13.69 -18.69 10.91
N LEU A 80 12.73 -17.84 10.55
CA LEU A 80 12.26 -16.79 11.46
C LEU A 80 11.67 -17.37 12.76
N ASN A 81 10.75 -18.33 12.67
CA ASN A 81 10.04 -18.83 13.84
C ASN A 81 10.81 -19.86 14.67
N ASN A 82 11.46 -20.83 14.03
CA ASN A 82 12.09 -21.92 14.76
C ASN A 82 13.48 -21.52 15.28
N LYS A 83 14.25 -20.76 14.49
CA LYS A 83 15.60 -20.34 14.86
C LYS A 83 15.59 -19.03 15.65
N HIS A 84 14.81 -18.04 15.21
CA HIS A 84 14.79 -16.71 15.83
C HIS A 84 13.63 -16.50 16.82
N LYS A 85 12.67 -17.43 16.90
CA LYS A 85 11.54 -17.40 17.86
C LYS A 85 10.76 -16.08 17.80
N TYR A 86 10.58 -15.57 16.59
CA TYR A 86 9.83 -14.35 16.38
C TYR A 86 8.39 -14.49 16.91
N LEU A 87 7.92 -13.42 17.54
CA LEU A 87 6.53 -13.23 17.92
C LEU A 87 6.27 -11.73 17.94
N PRO A 88 5.17 -11.25 17.35
CA PRO A 88 4.80 -9.84 17.45
C PRO A 88 4.68 -9.35 18.89
N SER A 89 4.98 -8.07 19.07
CA SER A 89 4.81 -7.41 20.36
C SER A 89 3.33 -7.49 20.83
N PRO A 90 3.04 -7.94 22.08
CA PRO A 90 1.68 -8.19 22.54
C PRO A 90 0.82 -6.92 22.69
N ASN A 91 1.46 -5.75 22.81
CA ASN A 91 0.77 -4.46 22.94
C ASN A 91 0.67 -3.70 21.61
N LYS A 92 1.13 -4.31 20.51
CA LYS A 92 1.10 -3.69 19.19
C LYS A 92 -0.21 -4.06 18.49
N SER A 93 -0.74 -3.10 17.73
CA SER A 93 -1.88 -3.30 16.86
C SER A 93 -1.58 -2.89 15.43
N ILE A 94 -2.23 -3.56 14.49
CA ILE A 94 -2.27 -3.23 13.06
C ILE A 94 -3.60 -2.55 12.79
N LEU A 95 -3.56 -1.40 12.12
CA LEU A 95 -4.76 -0.72 11.65
C LEU A 95 -4.91 -0.97 10.16
N ILE A 96 -6.04 -1.54 9.76
CA ILE A 96 -6.44 -1.70 8.37
C ILE A 96 -7.61 -0.78 8.06
N THR A 97 -7.53 -0.04 6.96
CA THR A 97 -8.61 0.84 6.49
C THR A 97 -8.85 0.65 5.02
N ARG A 98 -10.11 0.79 4.59
CA ARG A 98 -10.51 0.76 3.17
C ARG A 98 -11.26 2.02 2.84
N TRP A 99 -10.97 2.57 1.66
CA TRP A 99 -11.45 3.89 1.25
C TRP A 99 -12.28 3.83 -0.02
N LYS A 100 -13.36 4.60 -0.06
CA LYS A 100 -14.07 4.92 -1.31
C LYS A 100 -13.24 5.91 -2.13
N PRO A 101 -13.37 5.89 -3.46
CA PRO A 101 -12.66 6.82 -4.31
C PRO A 101 -13.01 8.26 -3.98
N PHE A 102 -12.00 9.11 -3.86
CA PHE A 102 -12.16 10.55 -3.83
C PHE A 102 -12.11 11.14 -5.23
N ILE A 103 -12.85 12.23 -5.44
CA ILE A 103 -12.63 13.09 -6.60
C ILE A 103 -11.42 13.96 -6.24
N PRO A 104 -10.34 14.00 -7.04
CA PRO A 104 -9.22 14.88 -6.77
C PRO A 104 -9.69 16.34 -6.66
N ILE A 105 -9.44 16.95 -5.52
CA ILE A 105 -9.73 18.37 -5.28
C ILE A 105 -8.43 19.12 -5.54
N ILE A 106 -8.40 19.91 -6.60
CA ILE A 106 -7.23 20.72 -6.92
C ILE A 106 -7.40 22.05 -6.19
N GLU A 107 -6.79 22.16 -5.02
CA GLU A 107 -6.80 23.38 -4.25
C GLU A 107 -5.93 24.44 -4.93
N SER A 108 -6.55 25.54 -5.33
CA SER A 108 -5.95 26.61 -6.14
C SER A 108 -4.82 27.39 -5.47
N ASN A 109 -4.49 27.10 -4.20
CA ASN A 109 -3.61 27.92 -3.35
C ASN A 109 -2.71 27.10 -2.42
N SER A 110 -2.39 25.83 -2.71
CA SER A 110 -1.43 25.11 -1.87
C SER A 110 -0.04 25.71 -2.04
N GLN A 111 0.37 26.57 -1.10
CA GLN A 111 1.73 27.09 -1.00
C GLN A 111 2.77 25.98 -0.79
N LEU A 112 2.32 24.77 -0.45
CA LEU A 112 3.13 23.58 -0.27
C LEU A 112 3.24 22.81 -1.59
N SER A 113 4.44 22.77 -2.14
CA SER A 113 4.78 21.90 -3.26
C SER A 113 5.34 20.58 -2.74
N THR A 114 4.76 19.46 -3.15
CA THR A 114 5.31 18.11 -2.91
C THR A 114 6.73 18.02 -3.47
N ILE A 115 7.66 17.57 -2.64
CA ILE A 115 9.03 17.27 -3.06
C ILE A 115 9.02 15.92 -3.78
N ILE A 116 9.55 15.88 -5.00
CA ILE A 116 9.65 14.65 -5.79
C ILE A 116 11.11 14.23 -5.85
N LYS A 117 11.42 13.02 -5.41
CA LYS A 117 12.78 12.43 -5.48
C LYS A 117 12.77 11.12 -6.24
N PHE A 118 13.89 10.84 -6.90
CA PHE A 118 14.17 9.58 -7.57
C PHE A 118 15.45 9.00 -6.94
N GLN A 119 15.42 7.72 -6.58
CA GLN A 119 16.53 7.00 -5.97
C GLN A 119 16.77 5.71 -6.75
N ASP A 120 18.02 5.44 -7.08
CA ASP A 120 18.46 4.24 -7.80
C ASP A 120 18.67 3.05 -6.85
N ASP A 121 17.63 2.75 -6.09
CA ASP A 121 17.60 1.68 -5.11
C ASP A 121 16.22 1.00 -5.04
N ILE A 122 16.05 0.13 -4.06
CA ILE A 122 14.81 -0.57 -3.71
C ILE A 122 14.31 -0.08 -2.34
N PHE A 123 13.09 -0.47 -1.97
CA PHE A 123 12.57 -0.18 -0.63
C PHE A 123 13.50 -0.72 0.44
N ASN A 124 14.03 0.19 1.27
CA ASN A 124 14.99 -0.13 2.32
C ASN A 124 14.43 0.11 3.74
N TYR A 125 13.23 0.69 3.84
CA TYR A 125 12.50 0.98 5.08
C TYR A 125 13.31 1.78 6.12
N LYS A 126 14.30 2.54 5.68
CA LYS A 126 15.13 3.37 6.57
C LYS A 126 14.38 4.64 6.89
N SER A 127 14.08 4.81 8.18
CA SER A 127 13.49 6.04 8.70
C SER A 127 14.37 7.25 8.38
N ASP A 128 13.73 8.37 8.04
CA ASP A 128 14.36 9.69 7.90
C ASP A 128 14.92 10.26 9.23
N GLY A 129 14.67 9.59 10.36
CA GLY A 129 15.11 9.97 11.70
C GLY A 129 14.31 11.12 12.33
N ASN A 130 13.35 11.70 11.60
CA ASN A 130 12.46 12.72 12.12
C ASN A 130 11.24 12.06 12.77
N ILE A 131 11.08 12.28 14.07
CA ILE A 131 10.01 11.70 14.87
C ILE A 131 8.60 12.13 14.41
N GLN A 132 8.45 13.24 13.69
CA GLN A 132 7.14 13.70 13.16
C GLN A 132 6.89 13.30 11.71
N THR A 133 7.74 12.44 11.14
CA THR A 133 7.55 11.90 9.79
C THR A 133 6.81 10.56 9.83
N ILE A 134 5.83 10.41 8.94
CA ILE A 134 5.12 9.17 8.67
C ILE A 134 5.40 8.73 7.25
N GLU A 135 6.15 7.63 7.14
CA GLU A 135 6.50 7.01 5.87
C GLU A 135 5.49 5.93 5.51
N TRP A 136 5.04 5.96 4.27
CA TRP A 136 4.14 4.98 3.66
C TRP A 136 4.81 4.37 2.44
N TYR A 137 4.71 3.05 2.30
CA TYR A 137 5.30 2.30 1.20
C TYR A 137 4.20 1.73 0.30
N LEU A 138 4.29 1.99 -0.99
CA LEU A 138 3.29 1.51 -1.94
C LEU A 138 3.43 0.00 -2.12
N ASN A 139 2.38 -0.74 -1.76
CA ASN A 139 2.24 -2.14 -2.12
C ASN A 139 1.58 -2.23 -3.49
N PHE A 140 2.28 -2.86 -4.44
CA PHE A 140 1.81 -3.04 -5.82
C PHE A 140 0.79 -4.18 -5.88
N ALA A 141 -0.34 -3.97 -5.22
CA ALA A 141 -1.29 -5.00 -4.88
C ALA A 141 -2.00 -5.58 -6.11
N ASN A 142 -2.42 -6.84 -5.98
CA ASN A 142 -3.52 -7.39 -6.78
C ASN A 142 -4.88 -6.87 -6.27
N ASN A 143 -5.95 -7.01 -7.08
CA ASN A 143 -7.33 -6.73 -6.63
C ASN A 143 -7.69 -7.53 -5.38
N ASP A 144 -7.13 -8.72 -5.20
CA ASP A 144 -7.29 -9.52 -4.00
C ASP A 144 -5.99 -9.44 -3.17
N LEU A 145 -6.03 -8.61 -2.11
CA LEU A 145 -4.88 -8.22 -1.31
C LEU A 145 -4.11 -9.43 -0.83
N PHE A 146 -2.82 -9.48 -1.17
CA PHE A 146 -1.89 -10.56 -0.84
C PHE A 146 -2.33 -11.94 -1.34
N ALA A 147 -3.15 -12.07 -2.39
CA ALA A 147 -3.67 -13.37 -2.81
C ALA A 147 -2.60 -14.42 -3.15
N TYR A 148 -1.43 -13.98 -3.63
CA TYR A 148 -0.36 -14.86 -4.13
C TYR A 148 0.83 -14.99 -3.17
N TYR A 149 0.75 -14.43 -1.96
CA TYR A 149 1.87 -14.39 -1.02
C TYR A 149 2.48 -15.77 -0.71
N GLY A 150 1.68 -16.83 -0.71
CA GLY A 150 2.14 -18.20 -0.46
C GLY A 150 2.76 -18.90 -1.67
N GLY A 151 2.64 -18.33 -2.88
CA GLY A 151 3.06 -18.93 -4.15
C GLY A 151 4.56 -18.89 -4.42
N PRO A 152 5.03 -19.41 -5.57
CA PRO A 152 6.44 -19.54 -5.91
C PRO A 152 7.12 -18.25 -6.37
N LEU A 153 6.35 -17.26 -6.79
CA LEU A 153 6.86 -15.96 -7.24
C LEU A 153 7.29 -15.09 -6.05
N LEU A 154 8.32 -14.27 -6.23
CA LEU A 154 8.71 -13.20 -5.31
C LEU A 154 8.68 -11.85 -6.03
N ALA A 155 7.50 -11.37 -6.38
CA ALA A 155 7.30 -9.99 -6.79
C ALA A 155 7.25 -9.08 -5.55
N GLN A 156 7.06 -7.80 -5.79
CA GLN A 156 7.17 -6.78 -4.75
C GLN A 156 6.14 -6.93 -3.63
N ASP A 157 4.89 -7.29 -3.95
CA ASP A 157 3.87 -7.50 -2.92
C ASP A 157 4.14 -8.76 -2.09
N GLU A 158 4.59 -9.86 -2.71
CA GLU A 158 4.96 -11.06 -1.95
C GLU A 158 6.24 -10.88 -1.14
N LEU A 159 7.22 -10.09 -1.62
CA LEU A 159 8.40 -9.71 -0.85
C LEU A 159 7.99 -8.94 0.40
N GLN A 160 7.11 -7.94 0.28
CA GLN A 160 6.62 -7.18 1.44
C GLN A 160 5.92 -8.07 2.48
N VAL A 161 5.12 -9.05 2.03
CA VAL A 161 4.49 -10.02 2.94
C VAL A 161 5.52 -10.93 3.61
N LEU A 162 6.56 -11.34 2.89
CA LEU A 162 7.61 -12.19 3.45
C LEU A 162 8.50 -11.42 4.45
N GLU A 163 8.77 -10.14 4.18
CA GLU A 163 9.51 -9.24 5.07
C GLU A 163 8.72 -8.84 6.31
N CYS A 164 7.41 -8.66 6.15
CA CYS A 164 6.45 -8.31 7.20
C CYS A 164 5.44 -9.45 7.41
N VAL A 165 5.88 -10.53 8.04
CA VAL A 165 5.15 -11.81 8.11
C VAL A 165 3.73 -11.71 8.72
N GLU A 166 3.45 -10.69 9.52
CA GLU A 166 2.11 -10.39 10.03
C GLU A 166 1.08 -10.15 8.91
N LEU A 167 1.52 -9.69 7.74
CA LEU A 167 0.66 -9.50 6.57
C LEU A 167 0.12 -10.81 6.02
N ALA A 168 0.86 -11.92 6.17
CA ALA A 168 0.38 -13.25 5.81
C ALA A 168 -0.75 -13.70 6.76
N SER A 169 -0.63 -13.37 8.05
CA SER A 169 -1.70 -13.60 9.03
C SER A 169 -2.91 -12.71 8.78
N LEU A 170 -2.69 -11.45 8.41
CA LEU A 170 -3.75 -10.55 7.97
C LEU A 170 -4.49 -11.13 6.77
N ARG A 171 -3.78 -11.69 5.79
CA ARG A 171 -4.42 -12.38 4.66
C ARG A 171 -5.31 -13.54 5.13
N GLN A 172 -4.82 -14.37 6.05
CA GLN A 172 -5.63 -15.47 6.60
C GLN A 172 -6.86 -14.96 7.34
N TYR A 173 -6.72 -13.91 8.15
CA TYR A 173 -7.86 -13.24 8.79
C TYR A 173 -8.90 -12.78 7.78
N LEU A 174 -8.48 -12.09 6.71
CA LEU A 174 -9.38 -11.52 5.72
C LEU A 174 -10.20 -12.57 4.97
N ILE A 175 -9.67 -13.78 4.77
CA ILE A 175 -10.34 -14.85 4.01
C ILE A 175 -11.06 -15.89 4.89
N GLN A 176 -10.69 -16.02 6.16
CA GLN A 176 -11.26 -17.01 7.08
C GLN A 176 -12.39 -16.42 7.94
N THR A 177 -12.47 -15.10 8.07
CA THR A 177 -13.48 -14.43 8.89
C THR A 177 -14.43 -13.58 8.07
N ILE A 178 -15.63 -13.36 8.62
CA ILE A 178 -16.43 -12.19 8.23
C ILE A 178 -15.80 -10.99 8.93
N ASN A 179 -15.31 -10.04 8.13
CA ASN A 179 -14.71 -8.78 8.57
C ASN A 179 -15.28 -7.63 7.73
N THR A 180 -15.12 -6.42 8.23
CA THR A 180 -15.72 -5.22 7.62
C THR A 180 -14.91 -4.67 6.45
N VAL A 181 -13.60 -4.92 6.41
CA VAL A 181 -12.69 -4.35 5.41
C VAL A 181 -12.75 -5.14 4.09
N GLY A 182 -12.71 -6.46 4.18
CA GLY A 182 -12.54 -7.37 3.04
C GLY A 182 -11.13 -7.31 2.44
N SER A 183 -10.82 -8.24 1.53
CA SER A 183 -9.51 -8.31 0.88
C SER A 183 -9.43 -7.53 -0.44
N ARG A 184 -10.53 -6.97 -0.94
CA ARG A 184 -10.57 -6.40 -2.29
C ARG A 184 -10.08 -4.96 -2.33
N THR A 185 -8.99 -4.69 -3.05
CA THR A 185 -8.48 -3.33 -3.32
C THR A 185 -9.23 -2.64 -4.47
N VAL A 186 -10.11 -3.38 -5.15
CA VAL A 186 -10.99 -2.90 -6.22
C VAL A 186 -12.43 -3.35 -5.93
N GLY A 187 -13.38 -2.43 -6.00
CA GLY A 187 -14.81 -2.71 -5.97
C GLY A 187 -15.45 -2.62 -7.34
N SER A 188 -16.76 -2.85 -7.40
CA SER A 188 -17.56 -2.77 -8.62
C SER A 188 -18.59 -1.63 -8.51
N HIS A 189 -18.78 -0.88 -9.60
CA HIS A 189 -19.86 0.09 -9.66
C HIS A 189 -21.19 -0.63 -9.91
N ALA A 190 -22.11 -0.55 -8.95
CA ALA A 190 -23.41 -1.26 -8.88
C ALA A 190 -24.34 -1.19 -10.12
N HIS A 191 -24.03 -0.35 -11.10
CA HIS A 191 -24.88 -0.13 -12.28
C HIS A 191 -24.12 -0.15 -13.61
N LYS A 192 -22.79 -0.28 -13.58
CA LYS A 192 -21.96 -0.13 -14.79
C LYS A 192 -20.97 -1.28 -15.01
N ASN A 193 -20.89 -2.26 -14.11
CA ASN A 193 -19.86 -3.31 -14.13
C ASN A 193 -18.45 -2.75 -14.37
N LYS A 194 -18.18 -1.55 -13.85
CA LYS A 194 -16.88 -0.87 -13.95
C LYS A 194 -16.14 -1.05 -12.64
N SER A 195 -14.86 -1.39 -12.73
CA SER A 195 -13.94 -1.41 -11.60
C SER A 195 -13.84 -0.02 -10.97
N VAL A 196 -13.88 0.02 -9.64
CA VAL A 196 -13.77 1.23 -8.82
C VAL A 196 -12.62 1.03 -7.85
N PRO A 197 -11.62 1.93 -7.81
CA PRO A 197 -10.51 1.78 -6.89
C PRO A 197 -11.02 1.92 -5.44
N THR A 198 -10.66 0.98 -4.59
CA THR A 198 -10.93 1.04 -3.15
C THR A 198 -9.65 0.74 -2.36
N PRO A 199 -8.69 1.68 -2.30
CA PRO A 199 -7.41 1.49 -1.63
C PRO A 199 -7.56 0.93 -0.22
N ILE A 200 -6.63 0.03 0.14
CA ILE A 200 -6.50 -0.48 1.50
C ILE A 200 -5.20 0.04 2.08
N LEU A 201 -5.26 0.68 3.25
CA LEU A 201 -4.09 1.16 3.97
C LEU A 201 -3.88 0.31 5.22
N ILE A 202 -2.62 -0.03 5.49
CA ILE A 202 -2.21 -0.89 6.60
C ILE A 202 -1.15 -0.12 7.39
N SER A 203 -1.42 0.21 8.65
CA SER A 203 -0.46 0.91 9.51
C SER A 203 0.16 -0.04 10.52
N ASN A 204 1.40 0.29 10.91
CA ASN A 204 2.09 -0.27 12.06
C ASN A 204 2.32 -1.79 11.98
N THR A 205 2.82 -2.29 10.84
CA THR A 205 3.29 -3.69 10.73
C THR A 205 4.76 -3.81 11.08
N GLU A 206 5.22 -4.99 11.48
CA GLU A 206 6.64 -5.27 11.74
C GLU A 206 7.34 -5.88 10.53
N ARG A 207 8.37 -5.19 10.03
CA ARG A 207 9.37 -5.78 9.15
C ARG A 207 10.45 -6.42 10.00
N VAL A 208 10.58 -7.73 9.85
CA VAL A 208 11.48 -8.58 10.65
C VAL A 208 12.47 -9.35 9.81
N ILE A 209 12.29 -9.36 8.50
CA ILE A 209 13.22 -9.97 7.54
C ILE A 209 13.67 -8.89 6.56
N ASP A 210 14.97 -8.90 6.30
CA ASP A 210 15.65 -8.17 5.24
C ASP A 210 16.19 -9.22 4.27
N LEU A 211 15.61 -9.31 3.08
CA LEU A 211 15.97 -10.33 2.11
C LEU A 211 16.80 -9.71 0.97
N ASP A 212 18.05 -10.13 0.81
CA ASP A 212 18.84 -9.75 -0.37
C ASP A 212 18.26 -10.45 -1.62
N THR A 213 17.60 -9.66 -2.45
CA THR A 213 16.86 -10.17 -3.61
C THR A 213 17.70 -10.21 -4.90
N LYS A 214 18.95 -9.76 -4.87
CA LYS A 214 19.79 -9.59 -6.07
C LYS A 214 19.79 -10.81 -7.01
N ASP A 215 19.87 -12.00 -6.43
CA ASP A 215 19.98 -13.26 -7.18
C ASP A 215 18.70 -14.14 -7.10
N ILE A 216 17.67 -13.70 -6.38
CA ILE A 216 16.47 -14.51 -6.08
C ILE A 216 15.15 -13.76 -6.34
N TYR A 217 15.15 -12.58 -6.95
CA TYR A 217 13.93 -11.83 -7.22
C TYR A 217 13.06 -12.46 -8.33
N GLY A 218 11.74 -12.28 -8.25
CA GLY A 218 10.79 -12.74 -9.26
C GLY A 218 10.83 -14.26 -9.42
N ASN A 219 10.85 -14.73 -10.68
CA ASN A 219 10.88 -16.17 -11.00
C ASN A 219 12.18 -16.87 -10.58
N ALA A 220 13.25 -16.13 -10.25
CA ALA A 220 14.48 -16.71 -9.74
C ALA A 220 14.33 -17.25 -8.29
N PHE A 221 13.29 -16.83 -7.57
CA PHE A 221 13.03 -17.27 -6.21
C PHE A 221 12.71 -18.77 -6.12
N ALA A 222 11.82 -19.25 -6.98
CA ALA A 222 11.34 -20.63 -6.95
C ALA A 222 12.45 -21.70 -7.13
N PRO A 223 13.41 -21.54 -8.07
CA PRO A 223 14.52 -22.48 -8.22
C PRO A 223 15.68 -22.25 -7.23
N ALA A 224 15.67 -21.18 -6.43
CA ALA A 224 16.74 -20.90 -5.48
C ALA A 224 16.89 -22.04 -4.46
N ASN A 225 18.13 -22.41 -4.16
CA ASN A 225 18.42 -23.45 -3.18
C ASN A 225 18.49 -22.87 -1.75
N LYS A 226 18.44 -23.74 -0.74
CA LYS A 226 18.44 -23.32 0.68
C LYS A 226 19.67 -22.53 1.10
N GLU A 227 20.84 -22.78 0.51
CA GLU A 227 22.07 -22.06 0.83
C GLU A 227 22.00 -20.61 0.33
N GLN A 228 21.46 -20.40 -0.87
CA GLN A 228 21.19 -19.06 -1.42
C GLN A 228 20.19 -18.31 -0.55
N LEU A 229 19.09 -18.95 -0.16
CA LEU A 229 18.06 -18.33 0.70
C LEU A 229 18.61 -18.00 2.09
N GLN A 230 19.45 -18.87 2.66
CA GLN A 230 20.07 -18.61 3.95
C GLN A 230 21.08 -17.46 3.90
N HIS A 231 21.81 -17.30 2.79
CA HIS A 231 22.68 -16.15 2.57
C HIS A 231 21.90 -14.86 2.36
N ALA A 232 20.78 -14.92 1.64
CA ALA A 232 19.92 -13.77 1.41
C ALA A 232 19.17 -13.31 2.66
N PHE A 233 18.88 -14.23 3.59
CA PHE A 233 18.13 -13.94 4.81
C PHE A 233 18.95 -13.14 5.83
N LYS A 234 18.39 -12.02 6.27
CA LYS A 234 18.86 -11.28 7.44
C LYS A 234 17.70 -10.95 8.36
N LEU A 235 17.89 -11.24 9.65
CA LEU A 235 16.95 -10.82 10.69
C LEU A 235 17.08 -9.31 10.92
N VAL A 236 15.94 -8.63 11.02
CA VAL A 236 15.84 -7.23 11.42
C VAL A 236 15.47 -7.18 12.91
N ASP A 237 16.43 -6.81 13.75
CA ASP A 237 16.28 -6.71 15.20
C ASP A 237 16.94 -5.41 15.71
N PRO A 238 16.19 -4.46 16.31
CA PRO A 238 14.74 -4.51 16.53
C PRO A 238 13.94 -4.45 15.22
N PRO A 239 12.69 -4.98 15.20
CA PRO A 239 11.80 -4.85 14.05
C PRO A 239 11.62 -3.40 13.57
N GLN A 240 11.57 -3.22 12.26
CA GLN A 240 11.24 -1.92 11.66
C GLN A 240 9.72 -1.78 11.52
N VAL A 241 9.19 -0.58 11.80
CA VAL A 241 7.77 -0.31 11.58
C VAL A 241 7.54 0.06 10.13
N VAL A 242 6.54 -0.58 9.50
CA VAL A 242 6.16 -0.34 8.11
C VAL A 242 4.68 0.02 8.02
N ASN A 243 4.37 0.98 7.16
CA ASN A 243 3.00 1.33 6.77
C ASN A 243 2.86 1.14 5.26
N LEU A 244 1.74 0.57 4.82
CA LEU A 244 1.50 0.23 3.42
C LEU A 244 0.28 0.94 2.86
N ILE A 245 0.39 1.37 1.60
CA ILE A 245 -0.73 1.77 0.75
C ILE A 245 -0.88 0.68 -0.31
N ALA A 246 -1.93 -0.13 -0.22
CA ALA A 246 -2.19 -1.21 -1.17
C ALA A 246 -3.21 -0.78 -2.23
N ILE A 247 -2.72 -0.62 -3.46
CA ILE A 247 -3.51 -0.22 -4.62
C ILE A 247 -3.16 -1.06 -5.86
N GLU A 248 -4.18 -1.47 -6.61
CA GLU A 248 -4.00 -2.22 -7.85
C GLU A 248 -3.92 -1.30 -9.08
N ALA A 249 -2.85 -1.44 -9.88
CA ALA A 249 -2.72 -0.79 -11.18
C ALA A 249 -3.68 -1.42 -12.20
N PRO A 250 -4.15 -0.71 -13.23
CA PRO A 250 -4.92 -1.36 -14.29
C PRO A 250 -4.05 -2.42 -14.99
N SER A 251 -4.67 -3.51 -15.44
CA SER A 251 -3.98 -4.63 -16.09
C SER A 251 -4.61 -4.99 -17.43
N ASN A 252 -3.89 -5.79 -18.23
CA ASN A 252 -4.38 -6.38 -19.49
C ASN A 252 -4.87 -5.35 -20.54
N GLY A 253 -4.33 -4.13 -20.52
CA GLY A 253 -4.63 -3.14 -21.54
C GLY A 253 -3.73 -3.25 -22.77
N GLU A 254 -4.15 -2.60 -23.85
CA GLU A 254 -3.43 -2.53 -25.12
C GLU A 254 -3.66 -1.17 -25.81
N GLY A 255 -2.76 -0.79 -26.71
CA GLY A 255 -2.88 0.45 -27.50
C GLY A 255 -2.75 1.72 -26.67
N CYS A 256 -3.38 2.81 -27.11
CA CYS A 256 -3.38 4.08 -26.40
C CYS A 256 -4.26 4.04 -25.15
N TYR A 257 -3.82 4.75 -24.10
CA TYR A 257 -4.62 4.89 -22.88
C TYR A 257 -5.91 5.70 -23.11
N THR A 258 -7.01 5.21 -22.55
CA THR A 258 -8.29 5.91 -22.57
C THR A 258 -8.44 6.91 -21.42
N TYR A 259 -9.43 7.79 -21.53
CA TYR A 259 -9.81 8.69 -20.44
C TYR A 259 -10.11 7.92 -19.15
N GLU A 260 -10.89 6.84 -19.25
CA GLU A 260 -11.29 6.03 -18.10
C GLU A 260 -10.09 5.36 -17.42
N GLN A 261 -9.10 4.89 -18.20
CA GLN A 261 -7.89 4.26 -17.65
C GLN A 261 -7.05 5.29 -16.89
N ILE A 262 -6.81 6.47 -17.48
CA ILE A 262 -6.03 7.54 -16.81
C ILE A 262 -6.79 8.04 -15.57
N ASN A 263 -8.11 8.21 -15.67
CA ASN A 263 -8.94 8.61 -14.54
C ASN A 263 -8.89 7.58 -13.40
N TYR A 264 -8.93 6.28 -13.72
CA TYR A 264 -8.80 5.20 -12.74
C TYR A 264 -7.47 5.29 -12.01
N ILE A 265 -6.36 5.41 -12.74
CA ILE A 265 -4.99 5.50 -12.17
C ILE A 265 -4.88 6.71 -11.23
N LEU A 266 -5.28 7.91 -11.71
CA LEU A 266 -5.24 9.13 -10.91
C LEU A 266 -6.11 9.03 -9.65
N THR A 267 -7.34 8.53 -9.79
CA THR A 267 -8.26 8.36 -8.66
C THR A 267 -7.70 7.41 -7.62
N ASN A 268 -7.11 6.29 -8.06
CA ASN A 268 -6.55 5.27 -7.17
C ASN A 268 -5.36 5.81 -6.37
N CYS A 269 -4.39 6.43 -7.04
CA CYS A 269 -3.25 7.09 -6.38
C CYS A 269 -3.72 8.20 -5.44
N TYR A 270 -4.55 9.13 -5.92
CA TYR A 270 -5.00 10.26 -5.11
C TYR A 270 -5.74 9.79 -3.85
N THR A 271 -6.62 8.80 -4.00
CA THR A 271 -7.38 8.25 -2.86
C THR A 271 -6.45 7.61 -1.84
N GLY A 272 -5.51 6.76 -2.28
CA GLY A 272 -4.55 6.12 -1.38
C GLY A 272 -3.63 7.12 -0.67
N PHE A 273 -3.14 8.13 -1.40
CA PHE A 273 -2.23 9.13 -0.87
C PHE A 273 -2.94 10.09 0.08
N LYS A 274 -4.14 10.57 -0.27
CA LYS A 274 -4.93 11.42 0.61
C LYS A 274 -5.33 10.68 1.89
N ALA A 275 -5.69 9.39 1.80
CA ALA A 275 -5.93 8.55 2.96
C ALA A 275 -4.69 8.45 3.87
N ALA A 276 -3.50 8.29 3.30
CA ALA A 276 -2.24 8.26 4.06
C ALA A 276 -2.00 9.58 4.81
N GLN A 277 -2.26 10.72 4.16
CA GLN A 277 -2.19 12.05 4.79
C GLN A 277 -3.19 12.19 5.95
N ILE A 278 -4.44 11.75 5.75
CA ILE A 278 -5.49 11.78 6.79
C ILE A 278 -5.10 10.91 7.98
N LEU A 279 -4.51 9.73 7.73
CA LEU A 279 -4.12 8.79 8.77
C LEU A 279 -2.86 9.18 9.54
N ALA A 280 -2.08 10.17 9.07
CA ALA A 280 -0.76 10.48 9.61
C ALA A 280 -0.71 10.61 11.14
N HIS A 281 -1.67 11.31 11.75
CA HIS A 281 -1.75 11.42 13.23
C HIS A 281 -1.97 10.07 13.92
N LYS A 282 -2.98 9.30 13.48
CA LYS A 282 -3.30 8.00 14.08
C LYS A 282 -2.13 7.02 13.89
N THR A 283 -1.54 6.99 12.70
CA THR A 283 -0.36 6.17 12.39
C THR A 283 0.84 6.58 13.24
N TYR A 284 1.05 7.88 13.47
CA TYR A 284 2.09 8.38 14.38
C TYR A 284 1.90 7.85 15.80
N GLU A 285 0.69 7.97 16.36
CA GLU A 285 0.39 7.45 17.71
C GLU A 285 0.74 5.96 17.78
N MET A 286 0.28 5.17 16.81
CA MET A 286 0.53 3.72 16.76
C MET A 286 2.02 3.37 16.66
N ASN A 287 2.76 4.03 15.77
CA ASN A 287 4.18 3.76 15.53
C ASN A 287 5.05 4.13 16.75
N ARG A 288 4.66 5.16 17.50
CA ARG A 288 5.36 5.56 18.73
C ARG A 288 5.11 4.60 19.89
N TYR A 289 3.88 4.12 20.07
CA TYR A 289 3.60 3.11 21.10
C TYR A 289 4.37 1.80 20.89
N ALA A 290 4.73 1.48 19.64
CA ALA A 290 5.54 0.31 19.32
C ALA A 290 7.05 0.45 19.65
N SER A 291 7.58 1.66 19.88
CA SER A 291 9.05 1.91 19.85
C SER A 291 9.78 2.19 21.17
N ASN A 292 9.13 2.57 22.29
CA ASN A 292 9.60 2.38 23.70
C ASN A 292 8.87 3.28 24.76
N SER A 293 8.57 2.64 25.89
CA SER A 293 8.46 3.02 27.32
C SER A 293 8.14 4.43 27.87
N ASP A 294 8.10 5.53 27.12
CA ASP A 294 7.76 6.85 27.70
C ASP A 294 6.37 7.33 27.28
N HIS A 295 5.41 7.19 28.20
CA HIS A 295 3.96 7.38 28.02
C HIS A 295 3.53 8.86 27.93
N GLN A 296 4.45 9.76 27.61
CA GLN A 296 4.08 11.17 27.41
C GLN A 296 3.45 11.32 26.03
N ARG A 297 2.10 11.28 26.02
CA ARG A 297 1.27 11.77 24.92
C ARG A 297 1.75 13.18 24.54
N PRO A 298 1.95 13.49 23.25
CA PRO A 298 2.14 14.87 22.82
C PRO A 298 1.03 15.72 23.40
N SER A 299 1.35 16.92 23.88
CA SER A 299 0.31 17.85 24.31
C SER A 299 -0.62 18.16 23.12
N HIS A 300 -1.91 18.39 23.37
CA HIS A 300 -2.91 18.73 22.33
C HIS A 300 -2.52 19.93 21.44
N ASN A 301 -1.45 20.65 21.77
CA ASN A 301 -0.94 21.81 21.02
C ASN A 301 0.25 21.48 20.09
N GLU A 302 0.79 20.26 20.10
CA GLU A 302 1.91 19.83 19.22
C GLU A 302 1.46 19.09 17.95
N THR A 303 0.14 18.93 17.73
CA THR A 303 -0.42 17.85 16.90
C THR A 303 -0.69 18.16 15.43
N ASN A 304 -0.26 19.29 14.87
CA ASN A 304 -0.84 19.74 13.60
C ASN A 304 0.06 19.74 12.37
N ASN A 305 1.26 19.13 12.41
CA ASN A 305 2.06 19.00 11.19
C ASN A 305 2.89 17.71 11.16
N PHE A 306 2.22 16.58 10.91
CA PHE A 306 2.94 15.35 10.55
C PHE A 306 3.35 15.43 9.09
N ARG A 307 4.65 15.23 8.87
CA ARG A 307 5.18 15.12 7.53
C ARG A 307 4.81 13.74 6.97
N THR A 308 4.20 13.68 5.79
CA THR A 308 3.83 12.43 5.13
C THR A 308 4.75 12.19 3.93
N ILE A 309 5.46 11.06 3.94
CA ILE A 309 6.33 10.63 2.84
C ILE A 309 5.77 9.36 2.21
N ILE A 310 5.72 9.32 0.89
CA ILE A 310 5.30 8.13 0.14
C ILE A 310 6.48 7.57 -0.64
N HIS A 311 6.82 6.31 -0.40
CA HIS A 311 7.78 5.52 -1.14
C HIS A 311 7.05 4.68 -2.18
N THR A 312 7.43 4.81 -3.45
CA THR A 312 6.83 4.09 -4.57
C THR A 312 7.90 3.71 -5.60
N GLY A 313 7.50 3.18 -6.75
CA GLY A 313 8.39 2.83 -7.85
C GLY A 313 7.60 2.56 -9.13
N TRP A 314 8.02 1.51 -9.85
CA TRP A 314 7.44 1.06 -11.12
C TRP A 314 6.08 0.35 -10.96
N TRP A 315 5.14 0.99 -10.27
CA TRP A 315 3.79 0.45 -9.99
C TRP A 315 3.08 0.07 -11.30
N GLY A 316 2.76 -1.21 -11.44
CA GLY A 316 2.05 -1.73 -12.62
C GLY A 316 2.88 -1.83 -13.91
N CYS A 317 4.16 -1.47 -13.94
CA CYS A 317 4.97 -1.46 -15.16
C CYS A 317 5.67 -2.81 -15.46
N GLY A 318 5.68 -3.74 -14.50
CA GLY A 318 6.19 -5.11 -14.68
C GLY A 318 5.13 -6.04 -15.28
N ALA A 319 4.62 -6.98 -14.47
CA ALA A 319 3.62 -7.97 -14.88
C ALA A 319 2.38 -7.37 -15.57
N TYR A 320 1.99 -6.15 -15.21
CA TYR A 320 0.78 -5.51 -15.74
C TYR A 320 1.03 -4.72 -17.03
N GLY A 321 2.29 -4.48 -17.43
CA GLY A 321 2.65 -3.84 -18.70
C GLY A 321 2.25 -2.38 -18.82
N ASN A 322 2.08 -1.64 -17.73
CA ASN A 322 1.75 -0.22 -17.82
C ASN A 322 2.93 0.62 -18.33
N ASN A 323 2.59 1.69 -19.04
CA ASN A 323 3.55 2.68 -19.50
C ASN A 323 4.18 3.44 -18.32
N ARG A 324 5.52 3.41 -18.24
CA ARG A 324 6.27 4.06 -17.15
C ARG A 324 5.97 5.54 -17.03
N GLN A 325 5.86 6.25 -18.16
CA GLN A 325 5.65 7.68 -18.14
C GLN A 325 4.28 8.06 -17.59
N ILE A 326 3.21 7.34 -17.98
CA ILE A 326 1.86 7.53 -17.43
C ILE A 326 1.85 7.27 -15.93
N MET A 327 2.45 6.18 -15.48
CA MET A 327 2.46 5.82 -14.06
C MET A 327 3.23 6.85 -13.24
N LEU A 328 4.35 7.38 -13.73
CA LEU A 328 5.09 8.46 -13.06
C LEU A 328 4.27 9.76 -13.01
N ILE A 329 3.74 10.21 -14.15
CA ILE A 329 2.97 11.48 -14.23
C ILE A 329 1.79 11.45 -13.26
N THR A 330 1.01 10.36 -13.28
CA THR A 330 -0.20 10.24 -12.46
C THR A 330 0.11 10.11 -10.96
N GLN A 331 1.17 9.40 -10.57
CA GLN A 331 1.61 9.34 -9.17
C GLN A 331 2.10 10.71 -8.68
N MET A 332 2.89 11.45 -9.46
CA MET A 332 3.35 12.79 -9.07
C MET A 332 2.19 13.78 -8.91
N LEU A 333 1.24 13.78 -9.85
CA LEU A 333 0.04 14.62 -9.77
C LEU A 333 -0.82 14.27 -8.55
N ALA A 334 -1.04 12.97 -8.31
CA ALA A 334 -1.81 12.51 -7.17
C ALA A 334 -1.17 12.92 -5.84
N ALA A 335 0.16 12.79 -5.71
CA ALA A 335 0.88 13.19 -4.51
C ALA A 335 0.79 14.71 -4.27
N HIS A 336 0.94 15.48 -5.34
CA HIS A 336 0.78 16.93 -5.30
C HIS A 336 -0.61 17.36 -4.83
N TRP A 337 -1.67 16.86 -5.46
CA TRP A 337 -3.04 17.21 -5.09
C TRP A 337 -3.45 16.68 -3.72
N ALA A 338 -2.90 15.53 -3.31
CA ALA A 338 -3.11 14.98 -1.98
C ALA A 338 -2.30 15.72 -0.89
N GLN A 339 -1.49 16.72 -1.26
CA GLN A 339 -0.64 17.50 -0.35
C GLN A 339 0.34 16.62 0.45
N ILE A 340 0.94 15.65 -0.22
CA ILE A 340 2.02 14.84 0.33
C ILE A 340 3.29 15.69 0.39
N ASP A 341 4.03 15.65 1.50
CA ASP A 341 5.24 16.46 1.66
C ASP A 341 6.36 15.99 0.73
N GLU A 342 6.54 14.66 0.62
CA GLU A 342 7.55 14.07 -0.25
C GLU A 342 7.07 12.75 -0.87
N ILE A 343 7.34 12.57 -2.17
CA ILE A 343 7.22 11.27 -2.85
C ILE A 343 8.59 10.83 -3.37
N ILE A 344 8.98 9.61 -3.03
CA ILE A 344 10.26 9.00 -3.37
C ILE A 344 10.00 7.83 -4.32
N PHE A 345 10.52 7.93 -5.54
CA PHE A 345 10.48 6.88 -6.54
C PHE A 345 11.76 6.06 -6.47
N HIS A 346 11.64 4.80 -6.04
CA HIS A 346 12.67 3.79 -6.08
C HIS A 346 12.72 3.17 -7.47
N THR A 347 13.74 3.52 -8.25
CA THR A 347 13.84 3.18 -9.68
C THR A 347 14.63 1.91 -9.92
N GLN A 348 15.17 1.28 -8.87
CA GLN A 348 16.07 0.11 -8.87
C GLN A 348 17.44 0.39 -9.51
N ASN A 349 17.47 1.12 -10.61
CA ASN A 349 18.66 1.54 -11.34
C ASN A 349 18.36 2.82 -12.15
N ASN A 350 19.34 3.30 -12.94
CA ASN A 350 19.22 4.50 -13.76
C ASN A 350 18.80 4.25 -15.23
N GLU A 351 18.33 3.05 -15.57
CA GLU A 351 18.00 2.63 -16.95
C GLU A 351 16.89 3.48 -17.57
N HIS A 352 15.92 3.92 -16.77
CA HIS A 352 14.74 4.66 -17.21
C HIS A 352 14.82 6.18 -16.95
N SER A 353 16.04 6.74 -16.86
CA SER A 353 16.26 8.17 -16.61
C SER A 353 15.57 9.10 -17.64
N LYS A 354 15.42 8.65 -18.89
CA LYS A 354 14.69 9.42 -19.92
C LYS A 354 13.20 9.51 -19.64
N ASP A 355 12.56 8.41 -19.23
CA ASP A 355 11.14 8.38 -18.89
C ASP A 355 10.87 9.31 -17.70
N ILE A 356 11.76 9.29 -16.70
CA ILE A 356 11.73 10.20 -15.55
C ILE A 356 11.76 11.67 -15.99
N ALA A 357 12.73 12.07 -16.80
CA ALA A 357 12.88 13.46 -17.23
C ALA A 357 11.67 13.97 -18.05
N ILE A 358 11.12 13.11 -18.91
CA ILE A 358 9.92 13.42 -19.70
C ILE A 358 8.72 13.59 -18.77
N SER A 359 8.50 12.63 -17.87
CA SER A 359 7.38 12.66 -16.92
C SER A 359 7.45 13.88 -16.00
N GLN A 360 8.62 14.25 -15.50
CA GLN A 360 8.80 15.47 -14.69
C GLN A 360 8.43 16.72 -15.49
N THR A 361 8.89 16.82 -16.74
CA THR A 361 8.55 17.95 -17.61
C THR A 361 7.04 18.06 -17.86
N VAL A 362 6.35 16.92 -18.00
CA VAL A 362 4.89 16.90 -18.15
C VAL A 362 4.20 17.26 -16.84
N PHE A 363 4.63 16.70 -15.71
CA PHE A 363 4.11 17.04 -14.39
C PHE A 363 4.17 18.55 -14.11
N GLU A 364 5.32 19.17 -14.34
CA GLU A 364 5.50 20.62 -14.11
C GLU A 364 4.52 21.48 -14.94
N LYS A 365 4.10 21.01 -16.12
CA LYS A 365 3.11 21.70 -16.96
C LYS A 365 1.66 21.47 -16.53
N LEU A 366 1.41 20.42 -15.76
CA LEU A 366 0.06 19.95 -15.43
C LEU A 366 -0.31 20.15 -13.95
N LYS A 367 0.66 20.29 -13.05
CA LYS A 367 0.43 20.33 -11.60
C LYS A 367 -0.53 21.45 -11.16
N ASP A 368 -0.45 22.60 -11.83
CA ASP A 368 -1.25 23.80 -11.53
C ASP A 368 -2.59 23.86 -12.31
N GLU A 369 -2.89 22.86 -13.15
CA GLU A 369 -4.19 22.78 -13.84
C GLU A 369 -5.29 22.47 -12.83
N GLN A 370 -6.34 23.28 -12.81
CA GLN A 370 -7.42 23.22 -11.79
C GLN A 370 -8.51 22.21 -12.11
N GLN A 371 -8.54 21.68 -13.33
CA GLN A 371 -9.56 20.73 -13.76
C GLN A 371 -8.94 19.37 -14.10
N VAL A 372 -9.27 18.36 -13.29
CA VAL A 372 -8.84 16.96 -13.52
C VAL A 372 -9.13 16.49 -14.94
N LYS A 373 -10.30 16.88 -15.49
CA LYS A 373 -10.68 16.56 -16.87
C LYS A 373 -9.70 17.10 -17.90
N GLU A 374 -9.25 18.35 -17.73
CA GLU A 374 -8.28 18.97 -18.63
C GLU A 374 -6.88 18.36 -18.49
N VAL A 375 -6.48 17.97 -17.28
CA VAL A 375 -5.26 17.20 -17.05
C VAL A 375 -5.29 15.89 -17.82
N ILE A 376 -6.38 15.12 -17.69
CA ILE A 376 -6.53 13.84 -18.39
C ILE A 376 -6.52 14.06 -19.91
N ASN A 377 -7.25 15.06 -20.42
CA ASN A 377 -7.26 15.39 -21.85
C ASN A 377 -5.86 15.74 -22.37
N LYS A 378 -5.03 16.44 -21.58
CA LYS A 378 -3.64 16.75 -21.93
C LYS A 378 -2.75 15.52 -21.89
N ILE A 379 -2.94 14.60 -20.94
CA ILE A 379 -2.20 13.32 -20.90
C ILE A 379 -2.56 12.44 -22.10
N ILE A 380 -3.85 12.35 -22.48
CA ILE A 380 -4.28 11.59 -23.66
C ILE A 380 -3.56 12.07 -24.93
N LYS A 381 -3.37 13.38 -25.09
CA LYS A 381 -2.69 13.97 -26.25
C LYS A 381 -1.20 13.60 -26.35
N LEU A 382 -0.61 13.01 -25.30
CA LEU A 382 0.73 12.45 -25.37
C LEU A 382 0.76 11.15 -26.20
N ASN A 383 -0.39 10.53 -26.48
CA ASN A 383 -0.53 9.28 -27.23
C ASN A 383 0.40 8.17 -26.70
N LEU A 384 0.51 8.08 -25.38
CA LEU A 384 1.28 7.03 -24.73
C LEU A 384 0.50 5.72 -24.80
N GLU A 385 1.21 4.65 -25.11
CA GLU A 385 0.66 3.31 -25.29
C GLU A 385 1.09 2.37 -24.16
N TRP A 386 0.28 1.36 -23.91
CA TRP A 386 0.62 0.24 -23.03
C TRP A 386 1.96 -0.40 -23.44
N GLU A 387 2.75 -0.78 -22.45
CA GLU A 387 4.01 -1.49 -22.65
C GLU A 387 3.79 -3.01 -22.61
N LYS A 388 4.87 -3.78 -22.85
CA LYS A 388 4.79 -5.25 -22.76
C LYS A 388 4.92 -5.69 -21.31
N SER A 389 4.02 -6.57 -20.88
CA SER A 389 4.23 -7.34 -19.65
C SER A 389 5.52 -8.15 -19.75
N ASN A 390 6.29 -8.17 -18.66
CA ASN A 390 7.56 -8.91 -18.58
C ASN A 390 7.39 -10.36 -18.07
N ASN A 391 6.15 -10.87 -17.94
CA ASN A 391 5.83 -12.22 -17.46
C ASN A 391 6.56 -12.60 -16.17
N THR A 392 6.74 -11.65 -15.25
CA THR A 392 7.27 -11.91 -13.91
C THR A 392 6.34 -12.81 -13.13
#